data_AF-A0A4U5WPX3-F1
#
_entry.id   AF-A0A4U5WPX3-F1
#
_cell.length_a   1.000
_cell.length_b   1.000
_cell.length_c   1.000
_cell.angle_alpha   90.00
_cell.angle_beta   90.00
_cell.angle_gamma   90.00
#
_symmetry.space_group_name_H-M   'P 1'
#
loop_
_entity.id
_entity.type
_entity.pdbx_description
1 polymer ?
#
loop_
_entity_poly.entity_id
_entity_poly.type
_entity_poly.pdbx_seq_one_letter_code
_entity_poly.pdbx_strand_id
1 'polypeptide(L)'
;MRRRSPRRLLGLLAASTVALTLFSSAPNAAADPAPAPVARTAGATAQTLATSTPVVFVHGYTGNASNWVTAMSVFRASGWSSSNLFAYEYNSYGNNVTNAQGLAAFVNNVKARTGANKVAIVNHSMGGLVSQYYLKVLGGNTSVSHLASIAGANHGTTYAGACLIYTTCQQMYPGSSFIAQITAGDETPGDTRYATWYSACDGIILPYTSTRLDGAVNNNVPCQTHIGYLTDTVVLGAIARFVAS
;
A
#
# COMPACT_ATOMS: atom_id res chain seq x y z
N MET A 1 9.26 -40.57 -60.75
CA MET A 1 9.56 -39.28 -61.41
C MET A 1 10.47 -38.45 -60.50
N ARG A 2 11.27 -37.58 -61.12
CA ARG A 2 12.44 -36.82 -60.65
C ARG A 2 12.25 -36.02 -59.33
N ARG A 3 13.21 -36.15 -58.38
CA ARG A 3 14.28 -35.17 -57.96
C ARG A 3 13.74 -33.97 -57.15
N ARG A 4 14.30 -33.51 -56.03
CA ARG A 4 15.70 -33.48 -55.52
C ARG A 4 15.70 -33.16 -54.01
N SER A 5 16.75 -33.63 -53.34
CA SER A 5 17.04 -33.65 -51.90
C SER A 5 17.60 -32.31 -51.32
N PRO A 6 17.92 -32.24 -50.00
CA PRO A 6 17.91 -31.02 -49.18
C PRO A 6 19.25 -30.29 -49.11
N ARG A 7 19.25 -29.03 -48.66
CA ARG A 7 20.47 -28.29 -48.31
C ARG A 7 20.67 -28.27 -46.79
N ARG A 8 21.60 -29.10 -46.31
CA ARG A 8 22.39 -28.88 -45.09
C ARG A 8 23.59 -28.02 -45.46
N LEU A 9 23.96 -27.05 -44.63
CA LEU A 9 25.35 -26.60 -44.54
C LEU A 9 25.74 -26.49 -43.06
N LEU A 10 26.50 -27.48 -42.60
CA LEU A 10 27.46 -27.36 -41.50
C LEU A 10 28.68 -26.61 -42.03
N GLY A 11 29.22 -25.68 -41.26
CA GLY A 11 30.57 -25.14 -41.45
C GLY A 11 31.34 -25.24 -40.14
N LEU A 12 32.39 -26.05 -40.11
CA LEU A 12 33.36 -26.17 -39.03
C LEU A 12 34.50 -25.14 -39.17
N LEU A 13 34.96 -24.69 -38.00
CA LEU A 13 36.29 -24.22 -37.56
C LEU A 13 37.36 -23.79 -38.59
N ALA A 14 37.94 -22.60 -38.33
CA ALA A 14 39.39 -22.40 -38.41
C ALA A 14 39.84 -21.45 -37.27
N ALA A 15 40.75 -21.95 -36.43
CA ALA A 15 41.50 -21.16 -35.47
C ALA A 15 42.74 -20.56 -36.16
N SER A 16 43.11 -19.32 -35.82
CA SER A 16 44.50 -18.84 -35.83
C SER A 16 44.60 -17.49 -35.11
N THR A 17 45.40 -17.49 -34.04
CA THR A 17 45.89 -16.35 -33.28
C THR A 17 47.00 -15.63 -34.04
N VAL A 18 46.93 -14.30 -34.13
CA VAL A 18 48.12 -13.43 -34.18
C VAL A 18 47.82 -12.18 -33.35
N ALA A 19 48.60 -12.00 -32.29
CA ALA A 19 48.65 -10.77 -31.52
C ALA A 19 49.51 -9.74 -32.28
N LEU A 20 49.04 -8.50 -32.40
CA LEU A 20 49.90 -7.35 -32.60
C LEU A 20 49.29 -6.15 -31.88
N THR A 21 49.95 -5.78 -30.80
CA THR A 21 49.66 -4.63 -29.95
C THR A 21 49.94 -3.34 -30.69
N LEU A 22 48.90 -2.50 -30.87
CA LEU A 22 49.05 -1.08 -31.15
C LEU A 22 48.57 -0.30 -29.93
N PHE A 23 49.52 0.34 -29.25
CA PHE A 23 49.26 1.29 -28.18
C PHE A 23 48.69 2.57 -28.79
N SER A 24 47.39 2.79 -28.65
CA SER A 24 46.80 4.13 -28.78
C SER A 24 46.72 4.74 -27.38
N SER A 25 47.55 5.76 -27.14
CA SER A 25 47.51 6.61 -25.96
C SER A 25 46.22 7.44 -25.96
N ALA A 26 45.26 7.07 -25.11
CA ALA A 26 44.13 7.92 -24.77
C ALA A 26 44.61 9.08 -23.87
N PRO A 27 44.04 10.29 -23.98
CA PRO A 27 44.39 11.40 -23.11
C PRO A 27 43.94 11.11 -21.68
N ASN A 28 44.81 11.44 -20.71
CA ASN A 28 44.50 11.41 -19.28
C ASN A 28 43.27 12.29 -19.00
N ALA A 29 42.10 11.67 -18.80
CA ALA A 29 41.05 12.29 -18.02
C ALA A 29 41.52 12.29 -16.57
N ALA A 30 41.78 13.49 -16.03
CA ALA A 30 41.99 13.66 -14.61
C ALA A 30 40.78 13.07 -13.87
N ALA A 31 41.02 12.09 -13.01
CA ALA A 31 39.99 11.55 -12.14
C ALA A 31 39.57 12.67 -11.18
N ASP A 32 38.26 12.94 -11.12
CA ASP A 32 37.70 13.80 -10.07
C ASP A 32 38.09 13.23 -8.70
N PRO A 33 38.51 14.07 -7.73
CA PRO A 33 38.78 13.59 -6.39
C PRO A 33 37.49 13.03 -5.80
N ALA A 34 37.57 11.82 -5.24
CA ALA A 34 36.48 11.22 -4.50
C ALA A 34 36.02 12.19 -3.39
N PRO A 35 34.71 12.41 -3.20
CA PRO A 35 34.24 13.27 -2.13
C PRO A 35 34.67 12.72 -0.78
N ALA A 36 35.22 13.58 0.08
CA ALA A 36 35.62 13.24 1.43
C ALA A 36 34.44 12.64 2.22
N PRO A 37 34.69 11.69 3.15
CA PRO A 37 33.62 11.11 3.94
C PRO A 37 33.01 12.21 4.82
N VAL A 38 31.76 12.56 4.53
CA VAL A 38 30.99 13.47 5.37
C VAL A 38 30.73 12.74 6.68
N ALA A 39 31.36 13.19 7.76
CA ALA A 39 31.09 12.68 9.10
C ALA A 39 29.58 12.81 9.37
N ARG A 40 28.88 11.68 9.53
CA ARG A 40 27.49 11.68 9.99
C ARG A 40 27.49 12.27 11.40
N THR A 41 27.01 13.50 11.52
CA THR A 41 26.61 14.06 12.81
C THR A 41 25.52 13.15 13.38
N ALA A 42 25.89 12.35 14.37
CA ALA A 42 24.98 11.62 15.23
C ALA A 42 24.21 12.66 16.07
N GLY A 43 23.11 13.15 15.49
CA GLY A 43 22.31 14.22 16.05
C GLY A 43 20.91 14.26 15.44
N ALA A 44 20.39 13.13 14.96
CA ALA A 44 18.95 12.97 14.86
C ALA A 44 18.49 12.55 16.24
N THR A 45 18.05 13.51 17.07
CA THR A 45 17.16 13.17 18.18
C THR A 45 16.06 12.30 17.59
N ALA A 46 15.98 11.03 18.00
CA ALA A 46 14.90 10.16 17.58
C ALA A 46 13.61 10.89 17.89
N GLN A 47 12.93 11.37 16.84
CA GLN A 47 11.70 12.13 17.01
C GLN A 47 10.73 11.19 17.72
N THR A 48 10.36 11.54 18.95
CA THR A 48 9.39 10.77 19.71
C THR A 48 8.14 10.67 18.86
N LEU A 49 7.80 9.45 18.45
CA LEU A 49 6.61 9.19 17.65
C LEU A 49 5.39 9.75 18.40
N ALA A 50 4.55 10.51 17.71
CA ALA A 50 3.31 11.06 18.27
C ALA A 50 2.25 9.95 18.38
N THR A 51 2.43 9.04 19.34
CA THR A 51 1.58 7.84 19.52
C THR A 51 0.29 8.10 20.29
N SER A 52 -0.06 9.37 20.50
CA SER A 52 -1.30 9.80 21.16
C SER A 52 -2.52 9.77 20.23
N THR A 53 -2.31 9.74 18.91
CA THR A 53 -3.40 9.67 17.94
C THR A 53 -4.01 8.26 17.95
N PRO A 54 -5.32 8.12 18.22
CA PRO A 54 -6.00 6.83 18.17
C PRO A 54 -5.98 6.23 16.77
N VAL A 55 -5.81 4.92 16.67
CA VAL A 55 -5.74 4.19 15.40
C VAL A 55 -6.95 3.29 15.26
N VAL A 56 -7.68 3.45 14.16
CA VAL A 56 -8.80 2.60 13.77
C VAL A 56 -8.37 1.69 12.64
N PHE A 57 -8.38 0.39 12.90
CA PHE A 57 -8.09 -0.66 11.94
C PHE A 57 -9.37 -1.12 11.24
N VAL A 58 -9.37 -1.17 9.91
CA VAL A 58 -10.55 -1.48 9.09
C VAL A 58 -10.26 -2.69 8.21
N HIS A 59 -10.79 -3.86 8.60
CA HIS A 59 -10.52 -5.14 7.94
C HIS A 59 -11.07 -5.21 6.51
N GLY A 60 -10.68 -6.25 5.76
CA GLY A 60 -11.16 -6.54 4.40
C GLY A 60 -12.42 -7.41 4.35
N TYR A 61 -12.80 -7.81 3.14
CA TYR A 61 -13.89 -8.77 2.90
C TYR A 61 -13.60 -10.09 3.65
N THR A 62 -14.59 -10.59 4.37
CA THR A 62 -14.55 -11.78 5.27
C THR A 62 -13.55 -11.70 6.43
N GLY A 63 -12.89 -10.55 6.63
CA GLY A 63 -12.03 -10.28 7.77
C GLY A 63 -12.79 -9.91 9.04
N ASN A 64 -12.04 -9.65 10.11
CA ASN A 64 -12.51 -9.17 11.41
C ASN A 64 -11.32 -8.62 12.23
N ALA A 65 -11.55 -8.28 13.50
CA ALA A 65 -10.56 -7.70 14.40
C ALA A 65 -9.28 -8.54 14.56
N SER A 66 -9.37 -9.87 14.42
CA SER A 66 -8.22 -10.76 14.58
C SER A 66 -7.14 -10.52 13.51
N ASN A 67 -7.50 -9.97 12.34
CA ASN A 67 -6.55 -9.57 11.30
C ASN A 67 -5.50 -8.58 11.82
N TRP A 68 -5.79 -7.85 12.89
CA TRP A 68 -4.98 -6.74 13.37
C TRP A 68 -4.12 -7.07 14.59
N VAL A 69 -4.12 -8.31 15.07
CA VAL A 69 -3.35 -8.71 16.27
C VAL A 69 -1.86 -8.36 16.13
N THR A 70 -1.25 -8.72 15.00
CA THR A 70 0.17 -8.42 14.73
C THR A 70 0.41 -6.93 14.58
N ALA A 71 -0.43 -6.22 13.82
CA ALA A 71 -0.35 -4.77 13.65
C ALA A 71 -0.43 -4.05 14.99
N MET A 72 -1.41 -4.38 15.83
CA MET A 72 -1.54 -3.79 17.16
C MET A 72 -0.34 -4.11 18.05
N SER A 73 0.28 -5.28 17.92
CA SER A 73 1.53 -5.61 18.61
C SER A 73 2.69 -4.71 18.17
N VAL A 74 2.85 -4.52 16.86
CA VAL A 74 3.86 -3.63 16.28
C VAL A 74 3.64 -2.18 16.71
N PHE A 75 2.40 -1.71 16.71
CA PHE A 75 2.06 -0.36 17.18
C PHE A 75 2.35 -0.21 18.69
N ARG A 76 2.02 -1.18 19.53
CA ARG A 76 2.39 -1.15 20.95
C ARG A 76 3.90 -1.10 21.15
N ALA A 77 4.65 -1.93 20.41
CA ALA A 77 6.11 -1.90 20.42
C ALA A 77 6.69 -0.56 19.93
N SER A 78 5.93 0.19 19.13
CA SER A 78 6.26 1.53 18.65
C SER A 78 5.78 2.65 19.59
N GLY A 79 5.14 2.33 20.72
CA GLY A 79 4.78 3.29 21.77
C GLY A 79 3.30 3.66 21.88
N TRP A 80 2.39 3.04 21.12
CA TRP A 80 0.95 3.23 21.33
C TRP A 80 0.45 2.48 22.57
N SER A 81 -0.43 3.10 23.35
CA SER A 81 -1.19 2.38 24.38
C SER A 81 -2.27 1.51 23.74
N SER A 82 -2.60 0.38 24.37
CA SER A 82 -3.72 -0.47 23.93
C SER A 82 -5.05 0.29 23.88
N SER A 83 -5.23 1.30 24.74
CA SER A 83 -6.43 2.15 24.76
C SER A 83 -6.57 3.07 23.56
N ASN A 84 -5.52 3.20 22.72
CA ASN A 84 -5.52 3.99 21.49
C ASN A 84 -5.63 3.13 20.23
N LEU A 85 -5.80 1.80 20.35
CA LEU A 85 -5.86 0.90 19.21
C LEU A 85 -7.23 0.23 19.13
N PHE A 86 -7.94 0.45 18.02
CA PHE A 86 -9.32 0.04 17.84
C PHE A 86 -9.49 -0.73 16.54
N ALA A 87 -10.27 -1.82 16.53
CA ALA A 87 -10.68 -2.49 15.30
C ALA A 87 -12.16 -2.21 15.04
N TYR A 88 -12.49 -1.83 13.81
CA TYR A 88 -13.86 -1.60 13.38
C TYR A 88 -14.42 -2.85 12.70
N GLU A 89 -15.52 -3.38 13.24
CA GLU A 89 -16.26 -4.53 12.69
C GLU A 89 -17.45 -4.08 11.85
N TYR A 90 -17.67 -4.74 10.73
CA TYR A 90 -18.80 -4.46 9.85
C TYR A 90 -19.23 -5.68 9.02
N ASN A 91 -20.40 -5.60 8.37
CA ASN A 91 -20.94 -6.70 7.60
C ASN A 91 -20.27 -6.79 6.22
N SER A 92 -19.40 -7.80 6.05
CA SER A 92 -18.70 -8.08 4.77
C SER A 92 -19.64 -8.40 3.60
N TYR A 93 -20.85 -8.88 3.87
CA TYR A 93 -21.83 -9.29 2.86
C TYR A 93 -22.95 -8.25 2.67
N GLY A 94 -22.89 -7.13 3.38
CA GLY A 94 -23.88 -6.06 3.35
C GLY A 94 -23.63 -5.07 2.21
N ASN A 95 -23.51 -3.78 2.56
CA ASN A 95 -23.32 -2.69 1.61
C ASN A 95 -22.19 -1.78 2.11
N ASN A 96 -21.23 -1.45 1.25
CA ASN A 96 -20.06 -0.65 1.62
C ASN A 96 -20.42 0.80 2.00
N VAL A 97 -21.53 1.36 1.49
CA VAL A 97 -22.04 2.67 1.92
C VAL A 97 -22.48 2.61 3.38
N THR A 98 -23.25 1.58 3.75
CA THR A 98 -23.68 1.36 5.14
C THR A 98 -22.49 1.08 6.05
N ASN A 99 -21.52 0.29 5.59
CA ASN A 99 -20.29 0.03 6.34
C ASN A 99 -19.48 1.33 6.55
N ALA A 100 -19.43 2.23 5.56
CA ALA A 100 -18.74 3.51 5.70
C ALA A 100 -19.47 4.47 6.67
N GLN A 101 -20.81 4.48 6.67
CA GLN A 101 -21.60 5.21 7.65
C GLN A 101 -21.36 4.68 9.07
N GLY A 102 -21.27 3.36 9.23
CA GLY A 102 -20.90 2.74 10.50
C GLY A 102 -19.47 3.10 10.93
N LEU A 103 -18.52 3.16 10.01
CA LEU A 103 -17.16 3.63 10.28
C LEU A 103 -17.18 5.08 10.77
N ALA A 104 -17.96 5.97 10.16
CA ALA A 104 -18.11 7.36 10.60
C ALA A 104 -18.59 7.44 12.06
N ALA A 105 -19.62 6.65 12.42
CA ALA A 105 -20.10 6.57 13.80
C ALA A 105 -19.04 5.99 14.75
N PHE A 106 -18.30 4.97 14.31
CA PHE A 106 -17.23 4.37 15.09
C PHE A 106 -16.08 5.36 15.37
N VAL A 107 -15.66 6.13 14.36
CA VAL A 107 -14.64 7.18 14.52
C VAL A 107 -15.09 8.24 15.53
N ASN A 108 -16.36 8.67 15.47
CA ASN A 108 -16.91 9.62 16.45
C ASN A 108 -16.87 9.05 17.88
N ASN A 109 -17.19 7.76 18.05
CA ASN A 109 -17.10 7.09 19.35
C ASN A 109 -15.65 6.99 19.85
N VAL A 110 -14.70 6.69 18.98
CA VAL A 110 -13.27 6.67 19.34
C VAL A 110 -12.80 8.05 19.79
N LYS A 111 -13.13 9.10 19.03
CA LYS A 111 -12.81 10.49 19.41
C LYS A 111 -13.42 10.86 20.75
N ALA A 112 -14.69 10.52 20.99
CA ALA A 112 -15.35 10.78 22.27
C ALA A 112 -14.70 10.04 23.45
N ARG A 113 -14.27 8.79 23.27
CA ARG A 113 -13.62 7.98 24.32
C ARG A 113 -12.20 8.42 24.65
N THR A 114 -11.48 8.92 23.66
CA THR A 114 -10.05 9.25 23.77
C THR A 114 -9.80 10.74 24.01
N GLY A 115 -10.79 11.60 23.72
CA GLY A 115 -10.64 13.06 23.70
C GLY A 115 -9.87 13.57 22.47
N ALA A 116 -9.53 12.72 21.51
CA ALA A 116 -8.76 13.12 20.34
C ALA A 116 -9.63 13.85 19.30
N ASN A 117 -9.06 14.87 18.66
CA ASN A 117 -9.72 15.63 17.60
C ASN A 117 -9.76 14.87 16.26
N LYS A 118 -8.79 14.00 16.02
CA LYS A 118 -8.68 13.16 14.82
C LYS A 118 -8.24 11.76 15.20
N VAL A 119 -8.53 10.78 14.35
CA VAL A 119 -7.98 9.42 14.41
C VAL A 119 -7.04 9.19 13.22
N ALA A 120 -6.23 8.14 13.27
CA ALA A 120 -5.62 7.55 12.08
C ALA A 120 -6.40 6.30 11.67
N ILE A 121 -6.42 6.01 10.37
CA ILE A 121 -7.04 4.80 9.83
C ILE A 121 -5.97 3.94 9.16
N VAL A 122 -5.95 2.66 9.51
CA VAL A 122 -5.20 1.63 8.78
C VAL A 122 -6.21 0.66 8.20
N ASN A 123 -6.27 0.51 6.88
CA ASN A 123 -7.23 -0.38 6.23
C ASN A 123 -6.54 -1.47 5.41
N HIS A 124 -7.22 -2.60 5.26
CA HIS A 124 -6.78 -3.70 4.40
C HIS A 124 -7.86 -4.07 3.38
N SER A 125 -7.46 -4.35 2.13
CA SER A 125 -8.34 -4.93 1.11
C SER A 125 -9.61 -4.10 0.90
N MET A 126 -10.80 -4.71 0.99
CA MET A 126 -12.10 -4.03 0.90
C MET A 126 -12.28 -2.92 1.94
N GLY A 127 -11.56 -2.94 3.06
CA GLY A 127 -11.54 -1.84 4.03
C GLY A 127 -11.09 -0.51 3.41
N GLY A 128 -10.34 -0.56 2.31
CA GLY A 128 -10.02 0.60 1.46
C GLY A 128 -11.27 1.31 0.95
N LEU A 129 -12.25 0.57 0.43
CA LEU A 129 -13.52 1.11 -0.06
C LEU A 129 -14.32 1.79 1.04
N VAL A 130 -14.43 1.13 2.19
CA VAL A 130 -15.15 1.63 3.37
C VAL A 130 -14.50 2.93 3.87
N SER A 131 -13.17 2.95 3.95
CA SER A 131 -12.41 4.12 4.38
C SER A 131 -12.51 5.27 3.38
N GLN A 132 -12.26 5.01 2.09
CA GLN A 132 -12.30 6.03 1.05
C GLN A 132 -13.70 6.66 0.95
N TYR A 133 -14.77 5.86 1.03
CA TYR A 133 -16.13 6.42 1.03
C TYR A 133 -16.37 7.33 2.23
N TYR A 134 -15.91 6.94 3.43
CA TYR A 134 -15.99 7.80 4.60
C TYR A 134 -15.24 9.13 4.41
N LEU A 135 -13.98 9.09 3.95
CA LEU A 135 -13.17 10.30 3.80
C LEU A 135 -13.64 11.21 2.65
N LYS A 136 -14.01 10.61 1.52
CA LYS A 136 -14.36 11.31 0.26
C LYS A 136 -15.81 11.77 0.19
N VAL A 137 -16.74 10.92 0.61
CA VAL A 137 -18.18 11.14 0.38
C VAL A 137 -18.87 11.63 1.66
N LEU A 138 -18.47 11.10 2.82
CA LEU A 138 -19.08 11.45 4.11
C LEU A 138 -18.35 12.57 4.86
N GLY A 139 -17.33 13.19 4.26
CA GLY A 139 -16.58 14.31 4.86
C GLY A 139 -15.61 13.91 5.97
N GLY A 140 -15.26 12.63 6.07
CA GLY A 140 -14.42 12.07 7.13
C GLY A 140 -12.99 12.60 7.18
N ASN A 141 -12.48 13.22 6.10
CA ASN A 141 -11.12 13.78 6.04
C ASN A 141 -10.85 14.83 7.16
N THR A 142 -11.89 15.54 7.61
CA THR A 142 -11.76 16.48 8.75
C THR A 142 -11.53 15.80 10.10
N SER A 143 -11.88 14.51 10.22
CA SER A 143 -11.73 13.70 11.44
C SER A 143 -10.61 12.67 11.35
N VAL A 144 -9.90 12.60 10.22
CA VAL A 144 -8.82 11.63 9.99
C VAL A 144 -7.50 12.38 9.77
N SER A 145 -6.49 12.05 10.56
CA SER A 145 -5.13 12.60 10.46
C SER A 145 -4.33 11.89 9.38
N HIS A 146 -4.41 10.57 9.35
CA HIS A 146 -3.66 9.70 8.46
C HIS A 146 -4.55 8.59 7.92
N LEU A 147 -4.45 8.29 6.63
CA LEU A 147 -4.94 7.07 6.02
C LEU A 147 -3.76 6.23 5.51
N ALA A 148 -3.58 5.06 6.10
CA ALA A 148 -2.67 4.03 5.63
C ALA A 148 -3.45 2.89 4.98
N SER A 149 -3.35 2.74 3.67
CA SER A 149 -4.05 1.69 2.92
C SER A 149 -3.10 0.57 2.51
N ILE A 150 -3.24 -0.62 3.12
CA ILE A 150 -2.43 -1.81 2.81
C ILE A 150 -3.22 -2.74 1.88
N ALA A 151 -2.73 -2.95 0.67
CA ALA A 151 -3.44 -3.74 -0.33
C ALA A 151 -4.92 -3.33 -0.46
N GLY A 152 -5.22 -2.03 -0.32
CA GLY A 152 -6.58 -1.51 -0.39
C GLY A 152 -7.15 -1.65 -1.79
N ALA A 153 -8.43 -1.99 -1.90
CA ALA A 153 -9.14 -2.02 -3.18
C ALA A 153 -9.58 -0.61 -3.61
N ASN A 154 -8.70 0.39 -3.54
CA ASN A 154 -9.07 1.82 -3.65
C ASN A 154 -9.72 2.17 -5.01
N HIS A 155 -9.33 1.48 -6.08
CA HIS A 155 -9.95 1.57 -7.40
C HIS A 155 -10.73 0.30 -7.79
N GLY A 156 -11.07 -0.53 -6.80
CA GLY A 156 -11.72 -1.82 -6.97
C GLY A 156 -10.78 -2.96 -7.35
N THR A 157 -11.32 -4.15 -7.57
CA THR A 157 -10.54 -5.29 -8.08
C THR A 157 -11.39 -6.17 -8.97
N THR A 158 -10.86 -6.63 -10.11
CA THR A 158 -11.56 -7.60 -10.95
C THR A 158 -11.76 -8.95 -10.26
N TYR A 159 -10.97 -9.26 -9.24
CA TYR A 159 -11.17 -10.46 -8.40
C TYR A 159 -12.54 -10.49 -7.71
N ALA A 160 -13.17 -9.32 -7.50
CA ALA A 160 -14.53 -9.22 -6.97
C ALA A 160 -15.58 -9.94 -7.85
N GLY A 161 -15.24 -10.22 -9.12
CA GLY A 161 -16.02 -11.05 -10.03
C GLY A 161 -16.39 -12.43 -9.44
N ALA A 162 -15.56 -12.97 -8.53
CA ALA A 162 -15.80 -14.25 -7.87
C ALA A 162 -16.92 -14.22 -6.81
N CYS A 163 -17.41 -13.03 -6.42
CA CYS A 163 -18.39 -12.89 -5.33
C CYS A 163 -19.53 -11.91 -5.63
N LEU A 164 -19.83 -11.64 -6.91
CA LEU A 164 -20.86 -10.68 -7.35
C LEU A 164 -22.30 -10.97 -6.88
N ILE A 165 -22.55 -12.10 -6.23
CA ILE A 165 -23.80 -12.36 -5.50
C ILE A 165 -24.01 -11.43 -4.30
N TYR A 166 -22.94 -10.81 -3.79
CA TYR A 166 -22.99 -9.85 -2.68
C TYR A 166 -22.84 -8.40 -3.17
N THR A 167 -23.66 -7.50 -2.62
CA THR A 167 -23.64 -6.07 -2.95
C THR A 167 -22.26 -5.44 -2.71
N THR A 168 -21.55 -5.82 -1.64
CA THR A 168 -20.18 -5.35 -1.39
C THR A 168 -19.22 -5.69 -2.54
N CYS A 169 -19.33 -6.87 -3.13
CA CYS A 169 -18.50 -7.28 -4.27
C CYS A 169 -18.91 -6.57 -5.57
N GLN A 170 -20.21 -6.37 -5.80
CA GLN A 170 -20.71 -5.56 -6.92
C GLN A 170 -20.16 -4.12 -6.84
N GLN A 171 -20.11 -3.54 -5.63
CA GLN A 171 -19.54 -2.22 -5.39
C GLN A 171 -18.01 -2.21 -5.52
N MET A 172 -17.32 -3.28 -5.15
CA MET A 172 -15.87 -3.43 -5.27
C MET A 172 -15.39 -3.67 -6.70
N TYR A 173 -16.27 -4.09 -7.60
CA TYR A 173 -15.90 -4.37 -8.99
C TYR A 173 -15.59 -3.06 -9.75
N PRO A 174 -14.48 -2.98 -10.52
CA PRO A 174 -14.14 -1.80 -11.31
C PRO A 174 -15.27 -1.38 -12.26
N GLY A 175 -15.54 -0.08 -12.33
CA GLY A 175 -16.64 0.49 -13.13
C GLY A 175 -17.99 0.52 -12.42
N SER A 176 -18.09 0.04 -11.18
CA SER A 176 -19.31 0.23 -10.38
C SER A 176 -19.55 1.72 -10.07
N SER A 177 -20.81 2.09 -9.82
CA SER A 177 -21.16 3.43 -9.37
C SER A 177 -20.53 3.79 -8.02
N PHE A 178 -20.20 2.80 -7.19
CA PHE A 178 -19.49 3.01 -5.93
C PHE A 178 -18.04 3.43 -6.19
N ILE A 179 -17.30 2.71 -7.06
CA ILE A 179 -15.93 3.07 -7.43
C ILE A 179 -15.91 4.47 -8.03
N ALA A 180 -16.85 4.79 -8.91
CA ALA A 180 -16.96 6.13 -9.51
C ALA A 180 -17.10 7.24 -8.46
N GLN A 181 -17.84 7.01 -7.37
CA GLN A 181 -17.99 8.01 -6.30
C GLN A 181 -16.70 8.25 -5.51
N ILE A 182 -15.97 7.18 -5.16
CA ILE A 182 -14.77 7.31 -4.31
C ILE A 182 -13.53 7.76 -5.09
N THR A 183 -13.51 7.59 -6.41
CA THR A 183 -12.41 7.99 -7.32
C THR A 183 -12.67 9.33 -8.01
N ALA A 184 -13.85 9.93 -7.85
CA ALA A 184 -14.14 11.23 -8.47
C ALA A 184 -13.34 12.38 -7.82
N GLY A 185 -12.71 13.20 -8.65
CA GLY A 185 -11.99 14.40 -8.19
C GLY A 185 -10.70 14.09 -7.45
N ASP A 186 -10.37 14.88 -6.43
CA ASP A 186 -9.16 14.71 -5.62
C ASP A 186 -9.26 13.46 -4.72
N GLU A 187 -8.43 12.45 -4.98
CA GLU A 187 -8.42 11.17 -4.24
C GLU A 187 -7.95 11.29 -2.79
N THR A 188 -7.28 12.40 -2.44
CA THR A 188 -6.66 12.65 -1.14
C THR A 188 -7.12 13.98 -0.54
N PRO A 189 -8.43 14.18 -0.29
CA PRO A 189 -8.97 15.48 0.08
C PRO A 189 -8.52 15.93 1.47
N GLY A 190 -8.38 17.25 1.59
CA GLY A 190 -8.13 17.96 2.85
C GLY A 190 -6.72 17.74 3.40
N ASP A 191 -6.56 18.00 4.70
CA ASP A 191 -5.25 17.90 5.37
C ASP A 191 -4.94 16.48 5.89
N THR A 192 -5.75 15.48 5.53
CA THR A 192 -5.42 14.09 5.85
C THR A 192 -4.16 13.70 5.08
N ARG A 193 -3.24 13.00 5.74
CA ARG A 193 -2.05 12.46 5.08
C ARG A 193 -2.35 11.06 4.59
N TYR A 194 -2.00 10.76 3.34
CA TYR A 194 -2.33 9.50 2.70
C TYR A 194 -1.05 8.74 2.34
N ALA A 195 -1.03 7.44 2.64
CA ALA A 195 -0.02 6.53 2.17
C ALA A 195 -0.64 5.18 1.81
N THR A 196 -0.07 4.53 0.80
CA THR A 196 -0.50 3.22 0.32
C THR A 196 0.67 2.26 0.33
N TRP A 197 0.40 0.97 0.52
CA TRP A 197 1.37 -0.10 0.35
C TRP A 197 0.78 -1.15 -0.58
N TYR A 198 1.45 -1.37 -1.71
CA TYR A 198 0.95 -2.21 -2.80
C TYR A 198 2.08 -3.07 -3.38
N SER A 199 1.74 -4.21 -3.98
CA SER A 199 2.72 -5.20 -4.43
C SER A 199 2.21 -5.97 -5.63
N ALA A 200 3.08 -6.22 -6.61
CA ALA A 200 2.76 -7.05 -7.77
C ALA A 200 2.44 -8.51 -7.40
N CYS A 201 2.88 -9.00 -6.23
CA CYS A 201 2.58 -10.34 -5.73
C CYS A 201 1.31 -10.43 -4.88
N ASP A 202 0.52 -9.34 -4.75
CA ASP A 202 -0.70 -9.32 -3.95
C ASP A 202 -1.67 -10.45 -4.36
N GLY A 203 -1.93 -10.57 -5.66
CA GLY A 203 -2.72 -11.65 -6.26
C GLY A 203 -4.24 -11.53 -6.10
N ILE A 204 -4.74 -10.56 -5.33
CA ILE A 204 -6.18 -10.32 -5.08
C ILE A 204 -6.62 -8.94 -5.54
N ILE A 205 -5.82 -7.90 -5.30
CA ILE A 205 -6.05 -6.58 -5.89
C ILE A 205 -5.54 -6.59 -7.32
N LEU A 206 -6.45 -6.53 -8.29
CA LEU A 206 -6.17 -6.69 -9.72
C LEU A 206 -6.79 -5.52 -10.51
N PRO A 207 -5.96 -4.70 -11.20
CA PRO A 207 -4.49 -4.69 -11.15
C PRO A 207 -3.97 -4.28 -9.76
N TYR A 208 -2.79 -4.74 -9.35
CA TYR A 208 -2.22 -4.44 -8.03
C TYR A 208 -1.97 -2.95 -7.79
N THR A 209 -1.87 -2.15 -8.86
CA THR A 209 -1.78 -0.70 -8.79
C THR A 209 -3.10 -0.02 -8.38
N SER A 210 -4.22 -0.75 -8.34
CA SER A 210 -5.52 -0.25 -7.85
C SER A 210 -5.45 0.25 -6.41
N THR A 211 -4.49 -0.23 -5.61
CA THR A 211 -4.24 0.26 -4.25
C THR A 211 -3.68 1.67 -4.19
N ARG A 212 -3.02 2.15 -5.26
CA ARG A 212 -2.46 3.50 -5.26
C ARG A 212 -3.55 4.55 -5.12
N LEU A 213 -3.18 5.73 -4.62
CA LEU A 213 -4.00 6.93 -4.60
C LEU A 213 -3.18 8.10 -5.14
N ASP A 214 -3.76 8.91 -6.01
CA ASP A 214 -3.15 10.16 -6.47
C ASP A 214 -3.02 11.13 -5.28
N GLY A 215 -1.86 11.80 -5.16
CA GLY A 215 -1.55 12.67 -4.00
C GLY A 215 -1.03 11.94 -2.76
N ALA A 216 -1.11 10.62 -2.70
CA ALA A 216 -0.57 9.83 -1.58
C ALA A 216 0.92 9.46 -1.73
N VAL A 217 1.56 9.15 -0.61
CA VAL A 217 2.85 8.44 -0.61
C VAL A 217 2.61 6.96 -0.98
N ASN A 218 2.90 6.60 -2.23
CA ASN A 218 2.62 5.27 -2.75
C ASN A 218 3.85 4.34 -2.62
N ASN A 219 3.83 3.43 -1.65
CA ASN A 219 4.95 2.54 -1.33
C ASN A 219 4.80 1.19 -2.05
N ASN A 220 5.68 0.93 -3.03
CA ASN A 220 5.77 -0.40 -3.65
C ASN A 220 6.54 -1.35 -2.73
N VAL A 221 5.93 -2.47 -2.36
CA VAL A 221 6.55 -3.49 -1.51
C VAL A 221 7.00 -4.67 -2.36
N PRO A 222 8.29 -5.05 -2.34
CA PRO A 222 8.79 -6.18 -3.12
C PRO A 222 8.11 -7.49 -2.75
N CYS A 223 7.35 -8.05 -3.69
CA CYS A 223 6.69 -9.34 -3.63
C CYS A 223 5.99 -9.69 -2.31
N GLN A 224 5.11 -8.80 -1.87
CA GLN A 224 4.19 -9.04 -0.75
C GLN A 224 2.87 -9.64 -1.22
N THR A 225 2.40 -10.70 -0.54
CA THR A 225 1.08 -11.31 -0.81
C THR A 225 -0.04 -10.57 -0.10
N HIS A 226 -1.28 -10.71 -0.59
CA HIS A 226 -2.44 -9.99 -0.06
C HIS A 226 -2.61 -10.11 1.46
N ILE A 227 -2.52 -11.34 1.99
CA ILE A 227 -2.66 -11.61 3.43
C ILE A 227 -1.35 -11.41 4.19
N GLY A 228 -0.20 -11.55 3.51
CA GLY A 228 1.11 -11.33 4.13
C GLY A 228 1.23 -9.92 4.74
N TYR A 229 0.59 -8.91 4.15
CA TYR A 229 0.56 -7.54 4.69
C TYR A 229 0.10 -7.46 6.16
N LEU A 230 -0.73 -8.39 6.61
CA LEU A 230 -1.27 -8.39 7.97
C LEU A 230 -0.28 -8.95 9.01
N THR A 231 0.80 -9.58 8.58
CA THR A 231 1.79 -10.22 9.46
C THR A 231 3.22 -9.74 9.26
N ASP A 232 3.51 -9.04 8.14
CA ASP A 232 4.82 -8.46 7.88
C ASP A 232 5.12 -7.30 8.82
N THR A 233 5.98 -7.56 9.80
CA THR A 233 6.35 -6.59 10.83
C THR A 233 7.19 -5.43 10.30
N VAL A 234 7.90 -5.60 9.18
CA VAL A 234 8.68 -4.52 8.55
C VAL A 234 7.74 -3.51 7.91
N VAL A 235 6.76 -4.00 7.15
CA VAL A 235 5.73 -3.16 6.53
C VAL A 235 4.86 -2.50 7.60
N LEU A 236 4.39 -3.26 8.59
CA LEU A 236 3.60 -2.73 9.71
C LEU A 236 4.37 -1.68 10.53
N GLY A 237 5.68 -1.85 10.70
CA GLY A 237 6.54 -0.86 11.36
C GLY A 237 6.71 0.42 10.53
N ALA A 238 6.72 0.31 9.19
CA ALA A 238 6.68 1.48 8.31
C ALA A 238 5.35 2.24 8.41
N ILE A 239 4.24 1.51 8.50
CA ILE A 239 2.91 2.08 8.68
C ILE A 239 2.80 2.79 10.04
N ALA A 240 3.30 2.17 11.11
CA ALA A 240 3.35 2.82 12.43
C ALA A 240 4.12 4.14 12.37
N ARG A 241 5.32 4.16 11.76
CA ARG A 241 6.10 5.39 11.59
C ARG A 241 5.37 6.46 10.78
N PHE A 242 4.66 6.08 9.72
CA PHE A 242 3.83 7.00 8.95
C PHE A 242 2.71 7.61 9.80
N VAL A 243 1.99 6.77 10.56
CA VAL A 243 0.86 7.21 11.40
C VAL A 243 1.28 8.15 12.53
N ALA A 244 2.53 8.04 13.02
CA ALA A 244 3.07 8.92 14.07
C ALA A 244 3.83 10.15 13.55
N SER A 245 3.93 10.31 12.24
CA SER A 245 4.68 11.42 11.64
C SER A 245 3.89 12.72 11.55
#